data_AF-A0A965TTQ4-F1
#
_entry.id   AF-A0A965TTQ4-F1
#
_cell.length_a   1.000
_cell.length_b   1.000
_cell.length_c   1.000
_cell.angle_alpha   90.00
_cell.angle_beta   90.00
_cell.angle_gamma   90.00
#
_symmetry.space_group_name_H-M   'P 1'
#
loop_
_entity.id
_entity.type
_entity.pdbx_description
1 polymer ?
#
loop_
_entity_poly.entity_id
_entity_poly.type
_entity_poly.pdbx_seq_one_letter_code
_entity_poly.pdbx_strand_id
1 'polypeptide(L)'
;MADALNSAPSEAKWYVVHTYSGYENKVKATLEQIVENRGIHDFIQEVSVPMEEQVEIKDGKKKVTQRKIYPGYVLVKMILTDEIWYIVRNTRGVTGFVGPSSSKPTPLTEEELMLMGLESTWEPVVDYGIGDSVK
;
A
#
# COMPACT_ATOMS: atom_id res chain seq x y z
N MET A 1 14.67 -32.16 16.50
CA MET A 1 13.60 -31.66 17.38
C MET A 1 14.10 -30.38 18.03
N ALA A 2 13.62 -29.22 17.57
CA ALA A 2 13.47 -27.96 18.31
C ALA A 2 13.44 -26.81 17.30
N ASP A 3 12.25 -26.40 16.85
CA ASP A 3 11.96 -25.04 16.34
C ASP A 3 10.44 -24.84 16.24
N ALA A 4 9.72 -25.18 17.32
CA ALA A 4 8.27 -25.08 17.41
C ALA A 4 7.79 -24.06 18.47
N LEU A 5 8.58 -23.01 18.73
CA LEU A 5 8.24 -21.99 19.73
C LEU A 5 8.69 -20.59 19.28
N ASN A 6 8.07 -20.04 18.23
CA ASN A 6 7.84 -18.59 18.16
C ASN A 6 6.59 -18.30 17.33
N SER A 7 5.41 -18.47 17.93
CA SER A 7 4.12 -18.39 17.23
C SER A 7 3.37 -17.07 17.48
N ALA A 8 4.11 -15.96 17.52
CA ALA A 8 3.58 -14.63 17.22
C ALA A 8 4.51 -14.01 16.17
N PRO A 9 4.01 -13.46 15.05
CA PRO A 9 4.87 -12.74 14.13
C PRO A 9 5.44 -11.53 14.87
N SER A 10 6.69 -11.59 15.32
CA SER A 10 7.38 -10.45 15.94
C SER A 10 7.82 -9.42 14.90
N GLU A 11 7.68 -9.73 13.62
CA GLU A 11 8.17 -8.94 12.51
C GLU A 11 7.00 -8.43 11.66
N ALA A 12 7.02 -7.13 11.38
CA ALA A 12 6.01 -6.50 10.54
C ALA A 12 6.20 -6.92 9.08
N LYS A 13 5.11 -7.39 8.48
CA LYS A 13 5.07 -7.79 7.07
C LYS A 13 4.21 -6.82 6.30
N TRP A 14 4.47 -6.75 5.00
CA TRP A 14 3.64 -5.97 4.10
C TRP A 14 2.39 -6.74 3.73
N TYR A 15 1.26 -6.06 3.81
CA TYR A 15 -0.05 -6.58 3.44
C TYR A 15 -0.72 -5.64 2.46
N VAL A 16 -1.56 -6.21 1.60
CA VAL A 16 -2.33 -5.45 0.62
C VAL A 16 -3.79 -5.37 1.06
N VAL A 17 -4.30 -4.15 1.08
CA VAL A 17 -5.68 -3.82 1.42
C VAL A 17 -6.39 -3.34 0.15
N HIS A 18 -7.49 -4.00 -0.18
CA HIS A 18 -8.41 -3.51 -1.20
C HIS A 18 -9.29 -2.41 -0.63
N THR A 19 -9.46 -1.37 -1.41
CA THR A 19 -10.27 -0.20 -1.10
C THR A 19 -11.12 0.17 -2.31
N TYR A 20 -12.14 0.99 -2.09
CA TYR A 20 -12.86 1.61 -3.21
C TYR A 20 -11.92 2.55 -3.96
N SER A 21 -11.93 2.48 -5.30
CA SER A 21 -11.17 3.42 -6.13
C SER A 21 -11.53 4.86 -5.77
N GLY A 22 -10.52 5.69 -5.49
CA GLY A 22 -10.71 7.07 -5.01
C GLY A 22 -10.63 7.25 -3.49
N TYR A 23 -10.64 6.16 -2.71
CA TYR A 23 -10.58 6.20 -1.25
C TYR A 23 -9.19 5.89 -0.68
N GLU A 24 -8.21 5.55 -1.51
CA GLU A 24 -6.87 5.07 -1.10
C GLU A 24 -6.18 6.08 -0.18
N ASN A 25 -6.08 7.34 -0.61
CA ASN A 25 -5.48 8.42 0.18
C ASN A 25 -6.25 8.71 1.48
N LYS A 26 -7.58 8.54 1.45
CA LYS A 26 -8.41 8.72 2.64
C LYS A 26 -8.24 7.59 3.63
N VAL A 27 -8.13 6.35 3.14
CA VAL A 27 -7.86 5.16 3.95
C VAL A 27 -6.48 5.28 4.58
N LYS A 28 -5.45 5.67 3.81
CA LYS A 28 -4.11 5.95 4.34
C LYS A 28 -4.16 6.95 5.50
N ALA A 29 -4.70 8.14 5.27
CA ALA A 29 -4.78 9.18 6.29
C ALA A 29 -5.58 8.72 7.53
N THR A 30 -6.68 7.97 7.31
CA THR A 30 -7.48 7.43 8.43
C THR A 30 -6.69 6.42 9.24
N LEU A 31 -5.94 5.52 8.59
CA LEU A 31 -5.10 4.54 9.27
C LEU A 31 -3.99 5.23 10.05
N GLU A 32 -3.26 6.18 9.44
CA GLU A 32 -2.21 6.97 10.12
C GLU A 32 -2.78 7.68 11.37
N GLN A 33 -3.96 8.30 11.25
CA GLN A 33 -4.62 8.92 12.40
C GLN A 33 -5.02 7.91 13.48
N ILE A 34 -5.51 6.72 13.12
CA ILE A 34 -5.84 5.67 14.11
C ILE A 34 -4.58 5.20 14.83
N VAL A 35 -3.48 5.03 14.08
CA VAL A 35 -2.18 4.62 14.62
C VAL A 35 -1.67 5.64 15.62
N GLU A 36 -1.75 6.93 15.27
CA GLU A 36 -1.35 8.04 16.15
C GLU A 36 -2.22 8.11 17.40
N ASN A 37 -3.54 8.10 17.24
CA ASN A 37 -4.49 8.24 18.35
C ASN A 37 -4.46 7.06 19.34
N ARG A 38 -4.20 5.84 18.86
CA ARG A 38 -4.15 4.63 19.69
C ARG A 38 -2.74 4.28 20.17
N GLY A 39 -1.71 4.92 19.61
CA GLY A 39 -0.31 4.62 19.93
C GLY A 39 0.13 3.23 19.48
N ILE A 40 -0.35 2.75 18.34
CA ILE A 40 -0.08 1.38 17.84
C ILE A 40 0.97 1.34 16.72
N HIS A 41 1.93 2.28 16.74
CA HIS A 41 3.01 2.38 15.73
C HIS A 41 3.92 1.14 15.71
N ASP A 42 4.07 0.46 16.84
CA ASP A 42 4.81 -0.81 16.92
C ASP A 42 4.15 -1.91 16.08
N PHE A 43 2.82 -1.84 15.91
CA PHE A 43 2.05 -2.81 15.14
C PHE A 43 1.85 -2.38 13.70
N ILE A 44 1.44 -1.14 13.42
CA ILE A 44 1.35 -0.61 12.06
C ILE A 44 2.48 0.38 11.88
N GLN A 45 3.52 -0.05 11.17
CA GLN A 45 4.75 0.71 11.01
C GLN A 45 4.67 1.68 9.83
N GLU A 46 4.00 1.28 8.74
CA GLU A 46 3.95 2.08 7.52
C GLU A 46 2.65 1.85 6.74
N VAL A 47 2.13 2.92 6.12
CA VAL A 47 0.99 2.88 5.21
C VAL A 47 1.34 3.65 3.93
N SER A 48 1.32 2.95 2.81
CA SER A 48 1.69 3.50 1.50
C SER A 48 0.57 3.30 0.47
N VAL A 49 0.40 4.27 -0.41
CA VAL A 49 -0.52 4.18 -1.55
C VAL A 49 0.34 4.09 -2.81
N PRO A 50 0.18 3.05 -3.65
CA PRO A 50 0.91 2.93 -4.90
C PRO A 50 0.42 3.96 -5.93
N MET A 51 1.03 5.14 -5.89
CA MET A 51 0.80 6.25 -6.82
C MET A 51 2.13 6.74 -7.38
N GLU A 52 2.12 7.10 -8.66
CA GLU A 52 3.26 7.67 -9.37
C GLU A 52 3.03 9.16 -9.63
N GLU A 53 4.04 9.97 -9.39
CA GLU A 53 4.02 11.39 -9.72
C GLU A 53 4.41 11.57 -11.19
N GLN A 54 3.46 11.92 -12.05
CA GLN A 54 3.75 12.33 -13.42
C GLN A 54 3.82 13.85 -13.52
N VAL A 55 4.89 14.37 -14.11
CA VAL A 55 5.00 15.79 -14.45
C VAL A 55 4.40 15.99 -15.84
N GLU A 56 3.13 16.37 -15.90
CA GLU A 56 2.51 16.80 -17.15
C GLU A 56 2.92 18.25 -17.46
N ILE A 57 3.49 18.48 -18.64
CA ILE A 57 3.73 19.83 -19.14
C ILE A 57 2.54 20.20 -20.02
N LYS A 58 1.69 21.09 -19.53
CA LYS A 58 0.55 21.65 -20.28
C LYS A 58 0.73 23.17 -20.34
N ASP A 59 0.73 23.73 -21.54
CA ASP A 59 0.91 25.18 -21.77
C ASP A 59 2.18 25.77 -21.10
N GLY A 60 3.30 25.03 -21.14
CA GLY A 60 4.58 25.49 -20.58
C GLY A 60 4.64 25.53 -19.04
N LYS A 61 3.57 25.15 -18.33
CA LYS A 61 3.55 24.99 -16.88
C LYS A 61 3.68 23.52 -16.52
N LYS A 62 4.67 23.21 -15.67
CA LYS A 62 4.83 21.89 -15.07
C LYS A 62 3.70 21.69 -14.06
N LYS A 63 2.84 20.71 -14.31
CA LYS A 63 1.82 20.26 -13.37
C LYS A 63 2.19 18.87 -12.89
N VAL A 64 2.43 18.72 -11.60
CA VAL A 64 2.60 17.40 -10.98
C VAL A 64 1.20 16.81 -10.83
N THR A 65 0.89 15.79 -11.63
CA THR A 65 -0.34 15.02 -11.56
C THR A 65 0.00 13.64 -10.99
N GLN A 66 -0.69 13.24 -9.92
CA GLN A 66 -0.53 11.91 -9.35
C GLN A 66 -1.38 10.91 -10.14
N ARG A 67 -0.75 9.93 -10.79
CA ARG A 67 -1.42 8.82 -11.47
C ARG A 67 -1.33 7.56 -10.62
N LYS A 68 -2.47 6.91 -10.38
CA LYS A 68 -2.51 5.66 -9.62
C LYS A 68 -2.06 4.52 -10.52
N ILE A 69 -0.98 3.83 -10.15
CA ILE A 69 -0.52 2.63 -10.85
C ILE A 69 -1.45 1.45 -10.54
N TYR A 70 -1.91 1.37 -9.28
CA TYR A 70 -2.87 0.36 -8.80
C TYR A 70 -4.07 1.02 -8.09
N PRO A 71 -5.13 1.42 -8.82
CA PRO A 71 -6.31 2.01 -8.21
C PRO A 71 -7.03 1.01 -7.30
N GLY A 72 -7.42 1.44 -6.12
CA GLY A 72 -8.08 0.61 -5.11
C GLY A 72 -7.13 -0.20 -4.21
N TYR A 73 -5.82 0.03 -4.26
CA TYR A 73 -4.83 -0.69 -3.45
C TYR A 73 -4.19 0.22 -2.41
N VAL A 74 -4.01 -0.30 -1.20
CA VAL A 74 -3.23 0.33 -0.13
C VAL A 74 -2.30 -0.73 0.48
N LEU A 75 -1.05 -0.36 0.66
CA LEU A 75 0.01 -1.21 1.19
C LEU A 75 0.21 -0.86 2.65
N VAL A 76 0.19 -1.86 3.53
CA VAL A 76 0.28 -1.66 4.98
C VAL A 76 1.37 -2.57 5.53
N LYS A 77 2.42 -1.99 6.11
CA LYS A 77 3.44 -2.73 6.86
C LYS A 77 2.98 -2.87 8.30
N MET A 78 2.60 -4.09 8.69
CA MET A 78 2.08 -4.33 10.03
C MET A 78 2.40 -5.71 10.59
N ILE A 79 2.36 -5.82 11.91
CA ILE A 79 2.32 -7.10 12.62
C ILE A 79 0.87 -7.56 12.66
N LEU A 80 0.60 -8.72 12.07
CA LEU A 80 -0.75 -9.24 11.99
C LEU A 80 -1.21 -9.79 13.35
N THR A 81 -2.07 -9.03 14.02
CA THR A 81 -2.85 -9.47 15.18
C THR A 81 -4.35 -9.32 14.89
N ASP A 82 -5.20 -10.00 15.66
CA ASP A 82 -6.66 -9.95 15.49
C ASP A 82 -7.21 -8.51 15.63
N GLU A 83 -6.66 -7.75 16.58
CA GLU A 83 -7.02 -6.36 16.81
C GLU A 83 -6.65 -5.47 15.61
N ILE A 84 -5.42 -5.60 15.11
CA ILE A 84 -4.92 -4.80 13.98
C ILE A 84 -5.67 -5.16 12.70
N TRP A 85 -5.90 -6.45 12.48
CA TRP A 85 -6.73 -6.93 11.38
C TRP A 85 -8.14 -6.32 11.43
N TYR A 86 -8.75 -6.28 12.60
CA TYR A 86 -10.08 -5.70 12.78
C TYR A 86 -10.07 -4.19 12.53
N ILE A 87 -9.08 -3.45 13.02
CA ILE A 87 -8.93 -2.00 12.81
C ILE A 87 -8.85 -1.68 11.32
N VAL A 88 -7.95 -2.35 10.59
CA VAL A 88 -7.75 -2.11 9.17
C VAL A 88 -9.01 -2.48 8.38
N ARG A 89 -9.61 -3.64 8.66
CA ARG A 89 -10.80 -4.10 7.94
C ARG A 89 -12.03 -3.20 8.14
N ASN A 90 -12.19 -2.61 9.33
CA ASN A 90 -13.31 -1.72 9.62
C ASN A 90 -13.04 -0.25 9.27
N THR A 91 -11.87 0.04 8.68
CA THR A 91 -11.57 1.39 8.21
C THR A 91 -12.46 1.75 7.02
N ARG A 92 -13.09 2.92 7.07
CA ARG A 92 -14.03 3.36 6.04
C ARG A 92 -13.35 3.50 4.68
N GLY A 93 -13.83 2.73 3.70
CA GLY A 93 -13.25 2.70 2.35
C GLY A 93 -12.54 1.39 2.03
N VAL A 94 -12.26 0.54 3.05
CA VAL A 94 -11.69 -0.79 2.90
C VAL A 94 -12.79 -1.79 2.51
N THR A 95 -12.51 -2.61 1.50
CA THR A 95 -13.40 -3.70 1.04
C THR A 95 -12.93 -5.07 1.51
N GLY A 96 -11.62 -5.21 1.79
CA GLY A 96 -11.06 -6.43 2.35
C GLY A 96 -9.54 -6.49 2.19
N PHE A 97 -8.97 -7.62 2.60
CA PHE A 97 -7.56 -7.92 2.37
C PHE A 97 -7.37 -8.78 1.12
N VAL A 98 -6.20 -8.67 0.51
CA VAL A 98 -5.78 -9.60 -0.55
C VAL A 98 -5.30 -10.91 0.07
N GLY A 99 -5.79 -12.01 -0.48
CA GLY A 99 -5.44 -13.36 -0.05
C GLY A 99 -6.34 -14.41 -0.71
N PRO A 100 -6.06 -15.70 -0.51
CA PRO A 100 -6.84 -16.82 -1.07
C PRO A 100 -8.28 -16.85 -0.54
N SER A 101 -8.56 -16.07 0.50
CA SER A 101 -9.92 -15.75 0.95
C SER A 101 -9.92 -14.30 1.39
N SER A 102 -10.95 -13.52 1.04
CA SER A 102 -11.08 -12.08 1.37
C SER A 102 -11.05 -11.76 2.88
N SER A 103 -10.93 -12.77 3.74
CA SER A 103 -10.88 -12.67 5.18
C SER A 103 -9.53 -12.95 5.81
N LYS A 104 -8.63 -13.68 5.15
CA LYS A 104 -7.28 -13.94 5.69
C LYS A 104 -6.26 -13.16 4.87
N PRO A 105 -5.57 -12.17 5.48
CA PRO A 105 -4.57 -11.41 4.76
C PRO A 105 -3.36 -12.29 4.47
N THR A 106 -2.90 -12.26 3.22
CA THR A 106 -1.65 -12.88 2.82
C THR A 106 -0.55 -11.83 2.84
N PRO A 107 0.57 -12.06 3.55
CA PRO A 107 1.70 -11.15 3.48
C PRO A 107 2.33 -11.23 2.09
N LEU A 108 2.77 -10.08 1.57
CA LEU A 108 3.57 -10.02 0.36
C LEU A 108 4.94 -10.66 0.59
N THR A 109 5.41 -11.38 -0.42
CA THR A 109 6.80 -11.84 -0.48
C THR A 109 7.72 -10.71 -0.93
N GLU A 110 9.01 -10.83 -0.65
CA GLU A 110 10.03 -9.85 -1.05
C GLU A 110 10.02 -9.60 -2.58
N GLU A 111 9.82 -10.66 -3.38
CA GLU A 111 9.65 -10.57 -4.83
C GLU A 111 8.42 -9.73 -5.24
N GLU A 112 7.29 -9.87 -4.55
CA GLU A 112 6.08 -9.09 -4.83
C GLU A 112 6.27 -7.63 -4.41
N LEU A 113 7.01 -7.38 -3.33
CA LEU A 113 7.36 -6.03 -2.88
C LEU A 113 8.24 -5.30 -3.88
N MET A 114 9.24 -5.99 -4.45
CA MET A 114 10.05 -5.46 -5.53
C MET A 114 9.19 -5.15 -6.77
N LEU A 115 8.26 -6.04 -7.12
CA LEU A 115 7.36 -5.83 -8.26
C LEU A 115 6.40 -4.63 -8.05
N MET A 116 6.00 -4.38 -6.80
CA MET A 116 5.16 -3.25 -6.40
C MET A 116 5.94 -1.94 -6.17
N GLY A 117 7.27 -1.97 -6.25
CA GLY A 117 8.14 -0.81 -6.04
C GLY A 117 8.29 -0.37 -4.58
N LEU A 118 8.04 -1.26 -3.61
CA LEU A 118 8.15 -0.96 -2.17
C LEU A 118 9.55 -1.16 -1.59
N GLU A 119 10.36 -2.05 -2.17
CA GLU A 119 11.77 -2.21 -1.79
C GLU A 119 12.67 -1.60 -2.85
N SER A 120 13.19 -0.41 -2.54
CA SER A 120 14.28 0.29 -3.21
C SER A 120 13.99 0.79 -4.64
N THR A 121 13.82 2.10 -4.74
CA THR A 121 14.22 2.87 -5.93
C THR A 121 13.56 2.40 -7.23
N TRP A 122 12.24 2.37 -7.29
CA TRP A 122 11.60 2.52 -8.59
C TRP A 122 11.67 4.00 -8.99
N GLU A 123 12.80 4.41 -9.56
CA GLU A 123 12.75 5.51 -10.52
C GLU A 123 11.86 5.02 -11.65
N PRO A 124 10.70 5.62 -11.89
CA PRO A 124 9.89 5.20 -13.02
C PRO A 124 10.74 5.43 -14.27
N VAL A 125 11.14 4.34 -14.92
CA VAL A 125 11.65 4.40 -16.29
C VAL A 125 10.46 4.80 -17.13
N VAL A 126 10.23 6.11 -17.20
CA VAL A 126 9.32 6.72 -18.15
C VAL A 126 9.96 6.45 -19.51
N ASP A 127 9.54 5.36 -20.14
CA ASP A 127 9.79 5.11 -21.54
C ASP A 127 9.02 6.20 -22.31
N TYR A 128 9.65 7.37 -22.47
CA TYR A 128 9.26 8.31 -23.49
C TYR A 128 9.58 7.65 -24.83
N GLY A 129 8.63 6.87 -25.34
CA GLY A 129 8.53 6.63 -26.77
C GLY A 129 8.29 7.97 -27.47
N ILE A 130 9.38 8.66 -27.81
CA ILE A 130 9.36 9.88 -28.63
C ILE A 130 8.77 9.47 -30.00
N GLY A 131 7.49 9.72 -30.22
CA GLY A 131 6.85 9.38 -31.50
C GLY A 131 5.34 9.49 -31.61
N ASP A 132 4.55 9.59 -30.53
CA ASP A 132 3.09 9.68 -30.68
C ASP A 132 2.63 11.12 -30.99
N SER A 133 2.78 11.49 -32.26
CA SER A 133 2.12 12.64 -32.85
C SER A 133 0.61 12.37 -32.94
N VAL A 134 -0.17 13.00 -32.07
CA VAL A 134 -1.62 13.12 -32.28
C VAL A 134 -1.92 14.48 -32.91
N LYS A 135 -1.96 14.44 -34.25
CA LYS A 135 -2.33 15.47 -35.26
C LYS A 135 -1.46 16.71 -35.43
#